data_AF-A0A1B7VDA0-F1
#
_entry.id   AF-A0A1B7VDA0-F1
#
_cell.length_a   1.000
_cell.length_b   1.000
_cell.length_c   1.000
_cell.angle_alpha   90.00
_cell.angle_beta   90.00
_cell.angle_gamma   90.00
#
_symmetry.space_group_name_H-M   'P 1'
#
loop_
_entity.id
_entity.type
_entity.pdbx_description
1 polymer ?
#
loop_
_entity_poly.entity_id
_entity_poly.type
_entity_poly.pdbx_seq_one_letter_code
_entity_poly.pdbx_strand_id
1 'polypeptide(L)'
;MYLHPPTTKKPKKKGWIDNTSLIILAFSVVFYSRIFCAITHAPSIFNLAHFAVVPFVLGVVLFTSRAKDRKQINIAYSFVLGLLIFLVAVLASALWNNTGLINAVVSFMMLAEPFMFLLAIVCIPMSFESITRIKKWLMWSVLINFVLAAVQKPLIDAGKLYAKGLNGTDGCGGVFFPTGAGNYVSASVSIAFALYFFTNEKSFPLWMRIGAVIAGFWQILFSDSKQLLLAYLVAWILLILVNSKDFGKTIKFLSAITFFGYGFLWCVQNLEAFAGFTAWARPELYGSDGQAWYAKFYSVHSILSHYQSYLNWLFGLGPGHTVSRLGVWFLRDYWSILGPLGATTNPISQEAMDFVNSFWLCYSSSLFSPIFGWAGIWGDLGLLGVGAYLFLWYLTWQHFGLDDSLKVTLLTVLVMGFIFTQMEEPGFMLSIAFILGLAWQEQRLKKQTRQRHSTEQGGYFLSLTWTEEC
;
A
#
# COMPACT_ATOMS: atom_id res chain seq x y z
N MET A 1 -17.06 23.11 36.90
CA MET A 1 -18.34 23.41 36.23
C MET A 1 -18.66 22.21 35.33
N TYR A 2 -19.54 21.31 35.78
CA TYR A 2 -19.89 20.10 35.03
C TYR A 2 -20.92 20.46 33.96
N LEU A 3 -20.52 20.45 32.69
CA LEU A 3 -21.43 20.61 31.57
C LEU A 3 -22.39 19.41 31.55
N HIS A 4 -23.66 19.64 31.86
CA HIS A 4 -24.71 18.64 31.67
C HIS A 4 -24.77 18.24 30.19
N PRO A 5 -24.68 16.95 29.86
CA PRO A 5 -24.85 16.51 28.48
C PRO A 5 -26.31 16.76 28.05
N PRO A 6 -26.56 17.31 26.85
CA PRO A 6 -27.90 17.54 26.35
C PRO A 6 -28.69 16.22 26.28
N THR A 7 -29.92 16.28 26.75
CA THR A 7 -30.89 15.18 26.77
C THR A 7 -31.04 14.57 25.38
N THR A 8 -30.54 13.36 25.21
CA THR A 8 -30.50 12.65 23.93
C THR A 8 -31.89 12.08 23.61
N LYS A 9 -32.50 12.59 22.53
CA LYS A 9 -33.68 11.99 21.90
C LYS A 9 -33.40 10.51 21.62
N LYS A 10 -34.36 9.63 21.97
CA LYS A 10 -34.29 8.18 21.76
C LYS A 10 -33.73 7.85 20.37
N PRO A 11 -32.64 7.05 20.27
CA PRO A 11 -32.07 6.70 18.98
C PRO A 11 -33.09 5.88 18.18
N LYS A 12 -33.53 6.40 17.03
CA LYS A 12 -34.25 5.60 16.03
C LYS A 12 -33.42 4.35 15.75
N LYS A 13 -34.06 3.16 15.74
CA LYS A 13 -33.43 1.86 15.45
C LYS A 13 -32.50 2.03 14.24
N LYS A 14 -31.18 2.07 14.50
CA LYS A 14 -30.15 2.13 13.46
C LYS A 14 -30.23 0.82 12.68
N GLY A 15 -30.13 0.93 11.34
CA GLY A 15 -29.96 -0.23 10.47
C GLY A 15 -28.83 -1.14 10.96
N TRP A 16 -28.91 -2.41 10.59
CA TRP A 16 -28.19 -3.52 11.21
C TRP A 16 -26.65 -3.47 11.05
N ILE A 17 -26.09 -2.61 10.18
CA ILE A 17 -24.65 -2.51 9.94
C ILE A 17 -24.22 -1.04 9.85
N ASP A 18 -23.22 -0.66 10.66
CA ASP A 18 -22.59 0.66 10.64
C ASP A 18 -21.53 0.75 9.54
N ASN A 19 -21.39 1.91 8.87
CA ASN A 19 -20.45 2.11 7.76
C ASN A 19 -18.99 1.83 8.17
N THR A 20 -18.63 2.11 9.42
CA THR A 20 -17.31 1.77 9.94
C THR A 20 -17.09 0.26 10.00
N SER A 21 -18.12 -0.54 10.29
CA SER A 21 -18.01 -2.01 10.26
C SER A 21 -17.77 -2.52 8.84
N LEU A 22 -18.32 -1.86 7.81
CA LEU A 22 -18.06 -2.19 6.41
C LEU A 22 -16.60 -1.94 6.02
N ILE A 23 -16.00 -0.83 6.48
CA ILE A 23 -14.57 -0.56 6.26
C ILE A 23 -13.69 -1.64 6.91
N ILE A 24 -14.00 -2.00 8.16
CA ILE A 24 -13.29 -3.07 8.88
C ILE A 24 -13.44 -4.41 8.15
N LEU A 25 -14.65 -4.72 7.68
CA LEU A 25 -14.93 -5.94 6.92
C LEU A 25 -14.12 -5.98 5.62
N ALA A 26 -14.18 -4.92 4.82
CA ALA A 26 -13.43 -4.83 3.56
C ALA A 26 -11.92 -5.02 3.78
N PHE A 27 -11.35 -4.31 4.75
CA PHE A 27 -9.94 -4.49 5.11
C PHE A 27 -9.64 -5.93 5.55
N SER A 28 -10.49 -6.52 6.40
CA SER A 28 -10.27 -7.87 6.93
C SER A 28 -10.34 -8.95 5.87
N VAL A 29 -11.28 -8.83 4.92
CA VAL A 29 -11.38 -9.75 3.78
C VAL A 29 -10.06 -9.77 3.01
N VAL A 30 -9.49 -8.60 2.73
CA VAL A 30 -8.23 -8.52 2.00
C VAL A 30 -7.07 -9.03 2.84
N PHE A 31 -6.94 -8.51 4.05
CA PHE A 31 -5.78 -8.70 4.92
C PHE A 31 -5.64 -10.14 5.42
N TYR A 32 -6.75 -10.83 5.68
CA TYR A 32 -6.74 -12.19 6.24
C TYR A 32 -7.11 -13.30 5.23
N SER A 33 -7.47 -12.97 3.99
CA SER A 33 -7.90 -13.96 2.98
C SER A 33 -6.94 -15.14 2.84
N ARG A 34 -5.64 -14.87 2.70
CA ARG A 34 -4.62 -15.88 2.42
C ARG A 34 -4.42 -16.84 3.58
N ILE A 35 -4.19 -16.31 4.78
CA ILE A 35 -4.04 -17.15 5.98
C ILE A 35 -5.33 -17.91 6.29
N PHE A 36 -6.51 -17.32 6.03
CA PHE A 36 -7.79 -18.01 6.15
C PHE A 36 -7.85 -19.22 5.21
N CYS A 37 -7.56 -19.04 3.91
CA CYS A 37 -7.55 -20.14 2.95
C CYS A 37 -6.50 -21.20 3.30
N ALA A 38 -5.34 -20.77 3.81
CA ALA A 38 -4.26 -21.67 4.21
C ALA A 38 -4.62 -22.57 5.39
N ILE A 39 -5.27 -22.01 6.42
CA ILE A 39 -5.63 -22.74 7.64
C ILE A 39 -6.88 -23.61 7.42
N THR A 40 -7.86 -23.10 6.67
CA THR A 40 -9.15 -23.79 6.48
C THR A 40 -9.20 -24.69 5.27
N HIS A 41 -8.17 -24.65 4.42
CA HIS A 41 -8.17 -25.26 3.08
C HIS A 41 -9.35 -24.79 2.19
N ALA A 42 -9.87 -23.59 2.45
CA ALA A 42 -10.90 -22.99 1.61
C ALA A 42 -10.38 -22.75 0.17
N PRO A 43 -11.26 -22.84 -0.84
CA PRO A 43 -10.89 -22.60 -2.24
C PRO A 43 -10.23 -21.23 -2.47
N SER A 44 -9.26 -21.17 -3.39
CA SER A 44 -8.48 -19.96 -3.67
C SER A 44 -9.33 -18.78 -4.18
N ILE A 45 -10.56 -19.01 -4.65
CA ILE A 45 -11.54 -17.97 -5.03
C ILE A 45 -11.77 -16.96 -3.89
N PHE A 46 -11.64 -17.37 -2.62
CA PHE A 46 -11.78 -16.47 -1.48
C PHE A 46 -10.67 -15.42 -1.40
N ASN A 47 -9.49 -15.69 -1.98
CA ASN A 47 -8.44 -14.69 -2.16
C ASN A 47 -8.82 -13.62 -3.18
N LEU A 48 -9.90 -13.81 -3.96
CA LEU A 48 -10.39 -12.85 -4.95
C LEU A 48 -11.62 -12.08 -4.45
N ALA A 49 -12.16 -12.45 -3.28
CA ALA A 49 -13.38 -11.85 -2.73
C ALA A 49 -13.27 -10.33 -2.56
N HIS A 50 -12.06 -9.82 -2.35
CA HIS A 50 -11.80 -8.40 -2.19
C HIS A 50 -12.19 -7.57 -3.43
N PHE A 51 -12.04 -8.12 -4.63
CA PHE A 51 -12.47 -7.46 -5.88
C PHE A 51 -13.98 -7.19 -5.94
N ALA A 52 -14.79 -7.92 -5.17
CA ALA A 52 -16.21 -7.63 -5.04
C ALA A 52 -16.49 -6.78 -3.80
N VAL A 53 -15.87 -7.12 -2.65
CA VAL A 53 -16.17 -6.50 -1.36
C VAL A 53 -15.79 -5.03 -1.33
N VAL A 54 -14.62 -4.64 -1.85
CA VAL A 54 -14.18 -3.23 -1.78
C VAL A 54 -15.06 -2.30 -2.64
N PRO A 55 -15.33 -2.59 -3.93
CA PRO A 55 -16.28 -1.81 -4.72
C PRO A 55 -17.68 -1.79 -4.11
N PHE A 56 -18.15 -2.91 -3.57
CA PHE A 56 -19.44 -2.99 -2.90
C PHE A 56 -19.52 -2.04 -1.70
N VAL A 57 -18.51 -2.08 -0.81
CA VAL A 57 -18.44 -1.17 0.33
C VAL A 57 -18.36 0.28 -0.12
N LEU A 58 -17.58 0.59 -1.15
CA LEU A 58 -17.55 1.94 -1.73
C LEU A 58 -18.94 2.36 -2.23
N GLY A 59 -19.63 1.52 -2.99
CA GLY A 59 -20.97 1.78 -3.49
C GLY A 59 -21.96 2.06 -2.35
N VAL A 60 -22.03 1.18 -1.36
CA VAL A 60 -22.89 1.37 -0.18
C VAL A 60 -22.57 2.69 0.52
N VAL A 61 -21.29 3.01 0.72
CA VAL A 61 -20.87 4.26 1.37
C VAL A 61 -21.26 5.48 0.54
N LEU A 62 -21.10 5.47 -0.79
CA LEU A 62 -21.47 6.58 -1.65
C LEU A 62 -22.99 6.85 -1.61
N PHE A 63 -23.81 5.80 -1.60
CA PHE A 63 -25.27 5.94 -1.56
C PHE A 63 -25.84 6.24 -0.16
N THR A 64 -25.17 5.80 0.90
CA THR A 64 -25.67 5.95 2.28
C THR A 64 -25.06 7.13 3.03
N SER A 65 -23.86 7.58 2.64
CA SER A 65 -23.18 8.65 3.35
C SER A 65 -23.86 10.00 3.11
N ARG A 66 -24.14 10.70 4.20
CA ARG A 66 -24.68 12.06 4.20
C ARG A 66 -23.56 13.05 4.49
N ALA A 67 -22.49 13.01 3.71
CA ALA A 67 -21.41 13.97 3.81
C ALA A 67 -21.96 15.38 3.54
N LYS A 68 -21.86 16.27 4.53
CA LYS A 68 -22.28 17.69 4.40
C LYS A 68 -21.10 18.62 4.10
N ASP A 69 -19.87 18.14 4.31
CA ASP A 69 -18.67 18.92 4.10
C ASP A 69 -18.35 19.02 2.61
N ARG A 70 -18.39 20.25 2.09
CA ARG A 70 -18.07 20.56 0.68
C ARG A 70 -16.67 20.08 0.30
N LYS A 71 -15.70 20.14 1.23
CA LYS A 71 -14.34 19.66 0.94
C LYS A 71 -14.32 18.14 0.73
N GLN A 72 -15.02 17.40 1.58
CA GLN A 72 -15.12 15.94 1.48
C GLN A 72 -15.81 15.52 0.18
N ILE A 73 -16.87 16.23 -0.22
CA ILE A 73 -17.58 16.01 -1.48
C ILE A 73 -16.66 16.25 -2.68
N ASN A 74 -15.89 17.34 -2.68
CA ASN A 74 -14.95 17.64 -3.76
C ASN A 74 -13.86 16.57 -3.88
N ILE A 75 -13.30 16.11 -2.76
CA ILE A 75 -12.33 15.01 -2.77
C ILE A 75 -12.98 13.76 -3.38
N ALA A 76 -14.21 13.45 -3.00
CA ALA A 76 -14.92 12.30 -3.53
C ALA A 76 -15.10 12.38 -5.06
N TYR A 77 -15.55 13.52 -5.58
CA TYR A 77 -15.67 13.73 -7.03
C TYR A 77 -14.33 13.63 -7.76
N SER A 78 -13.26 14.23 -7.22
CA SER A 78 -11.92 14.14 -7.83
C SER A 78 -11.45 12.68 -7.94
N PHE A 79 -11.65 11.88 -6.89
CA PHE A 79 -11.27 10.47 -6.90
C PHE A 79 -12.14 9.64 -7.84
N VAL A 80 -13.47 9.85 -7.88
CA VAL A 80 -14.37 9.17 -8.83
C VAL A 80 -13.96 9.48 -10.26
N LEU A 81 -13.65 10.75 -10.57
CA LEU A 81 -13.16 11.15 -11.89
C LEU A 81 -11.81 10.50 -12.21
N GLY A 82 -10.86 10.51 -11.26
CA GLY A 82 -9.56 9.85 -11.45
C GLY A 82 -9.69 8.34 -11.69
N LEU A 83 -10.57 7.66 -10.94
CA LEU A 83 -10.87 6.24 -11.13
C LEU A 83 -11.51 5.97 -12.50
N LEU A 84 -12.40 6.85 -12.96
CA LEU A 84 -13.01 6.74 -14.28
C LEU A 84 -11.97 6.94 -15.39
N ILE A 85 -11.09 7.94 -15.28
CA ILE A 85 -10.00 8.17 -16.24
C ILE A 85 -9.09 6.93 -16.30
N PHE A 86 -8.75 6.37 -15.15
CA PHE A 86 -7.92 5.17 -15.08
C PHE A 86 -8.63 3.94 -15.69
N LEU A 87 -9.93 3.75 -15.42
CA LEU A 87 -10.72 2.69 -16.05
C LEU A 87 -10.73 2.83 -17.58
N VAL A 88 -10.93 4.04 -18.09
CA VAL A 88 -10.91 4.31 -19.54
C VAL A 88 -9.54 3.99 -20.13
N ALA A 89 -8.44 4.33 -19.46
CA ALA A 89 -7.09 3.99 -19.91
C ALA A 89 -6.87 2.47 -19.98
N VAL A 90 -7.33 1.71 -18.96
CA VAL A 90 -7.23 0.25 -18.94
C VAL A 90 -8.08 -0.39 -20.05
N LEU A 91 -9.31 0.08 -20.25
CA LEU A 91 -10.19 -0.42 -21.32
C LEU A 91 -9.65 -0.07 -22.71
N ALA A 92 -9.09 1.13 -22.90
CA ALA A 92 -8.46 1.53 -24.16
C ALA A 92 -7.26 0.64 -24.49
N SER A 93 -6.42 0.35 -23.49
CA SER A 93 -5.31 -0.60 -23.62
C SER A 93 -5.77 -2.00 -24.00
N ALA A 94 -6.80 -2.52 -23.31
CA ALA A 94 -7.34 -3.85 -23.60
C ALA A 94 -7.97 -3.93 -25.01
N LEU A 95 -8.74 -2.93 -25.40
CA LEU A 95 -9.38 -2.86 -26.72
C LEU A 95 -8.34 -2.78 -27.84
N TRP A 96 -7.33 -1.93 -27.67
CA TRP A 96 -6.27 -1.74 -28.66
C TRP A 96 -5.45 -3.03 -28.90
N ASN A 97 -5.20 -3.78 -27.83
CA ASN A 97 -4.38 -4.99 -27.86
C ASN A 97 -5.20 -6.30 -27.91
N ASN A 98 -6.51 -6.22 -28.16
CA ASN A 98 -7.43 -7.38 -28.18
C ASN A 98 -7.30 -8.29 -26.93
N THR A 99 -7.05 -7.69 -25.77
CA THR A 99 -6.96 -8.40 -24.50
C THR A 99 -8.35 -8.77 -24.00
N GLY A 100 -8.46 -9.92 -23.32
CA GLY A 100 -9.71 -10.31 -22.66
C GLY A 100 -10.28 -9.22 -21.76
N LEU A 101 -11.61 -9.01 -21.80
CA LEU A 101 -12.28 -8.03 -20.93
C LEU A 101 -12.03 -8.32 -19.44
N ILE A 102 -11.95 -9.61 -19.08
CA ILE A 102 -11.64 -10.01 -17.70
C ILE A 102 -10.25 -9.56 -17.25
N ASN A 103 -9.25 -9.53 -18.15
CA ASN A 103 -7.93 -8.99 -17.84
C ASN A 103 -8.04 -7.51 -17.48
N ALA A 104 -8.81 -6.73 -18.25
CA ALA A 104 -9.03 -5.31 -18.00
C ALA A 104 -9.70 -5.07 -16.64
N VAL A 105 -10.75 -5.84 -16.33
CA VAL A 105 -11.45 -5.76 -15.04
C VAL A 105 -10.50 -6.08 -13.89
N VAL A 106 -9.76 -7.19 -13.96
CA VAL A 106 -8.86 -7.60 -12.89
C VAL A 106 -7.70 -6.62 -12.73
N SER A 107 -7.09 -6.17 -13.82
CA SER A 107 -6.00 -5.17 -13.79
C SER A 107 -6.46 -3.85 -13.17
N PHE A 108 -7.63 -3.36 -13.58
CA PHE A 108 -8.25 -2.18 -12.97
C PHE A 108 -8.45 -2.40 -11.48
N MET A 109 -9.05 -3.54 -11.08
CA MET A 109 -9.29 -3.84 -9.69
C MET A 109 -7.99 -3.92 -8.87
N MET A 110 -6.94 -4.57 -9.35
CA MET A 110 -5.66 -4.70 -8.64
C MET A 110 -5.00 -3.35 -8.34
N LEU A 111 -5.10 -2.39 -9.25
CA LEU A 111 -4.46 -1.08 -9.12
C LEU A 111 -5.38 -0.02 -8.48
N ALA A 112 -6.68 -0.09 -8.72
CA ALA A 112 -7.65 0.93 -8.32
C ALA A 112 -8.25 0.69 -6.93
N GLU A 113 -8.30 -0.55 -6.46
CA GLU A 113 -8.87 -0.93 -5.17
C GLU A 113 -8.38 -0.11 -3.96
N PRO A 114 -7.07 0.16 -3.75
CA PRO A 114 -6.62 0.99 -2.63
C PRO A 114 -7.23 2.40 -2.67
N PHE A 115 -7.42 2.98 -3.85
CA PHE A 115 -8.03 4.30 -3.99
C PHE A 115 -9.54 4.27 -3.79
N MET A 116 -10.22 3.20 -4.22
CA MET A 116 -11.63 2.96 -3.89
C MET A 116 -11.85 2.83 -2.38
N PHE A 117 -10.98 2.06 -1.71
CA PHE A 117 -11.02 1.88 -0.27
C PHE A 117 -10.75 3.19 0.48
N LEU A 118 -9.74 3.95 0.04
CA LEU A 118 -9.43 5.27 0.57
C LEU A 118 -10.60 6.25 0.40
N LEU A 119 -11.23 6.26 -0.77
CA LEU A 119 -12.43 7.05 -1.07
C LEU A 119 -13.59 6.65 -0.14
N ALA A 120 -13.81 5.35 0.08
CA ALA A 120 -14.83 4.88 1.01
C ALA A 120 -14.58 5.41 2.43
N ILE A 121 -13.33 5.40 2.92
CA ILE A 121 -12.98 5.97 4.22
C ILE A 121 -13.29 7.47 4.26
N VAL A 122 -12.86 8.24 3.25
CA VAL A 122 -13.09 9.70 3.20
C VAL A 122 -14.57 10.04 3.19
N CYS A 123 -15.37 9.29 2.44
CA CYS A 123 -16.80 9.54 2.30
C CYS A 123 -17.57 9.36 3.62
N ILE A 124 -17.05 8.68 4.64
CA ILE A 124 -17.77 8.45 5.90
C ILE A 124 -17.51 9.61 6.90
N PRO A 125 -18.55 10.29 7.41
CA PRO A 125 -18.41 11.16 8.57
C PRO A 125 -18.23 10.36 9.86
N MET A 126 -16.98 10.03 10.21
CA MET A 126 -16.67 9.25 11.42
C MET A 126 -16.68 10.10 12.70
N SER A 127 -17.21 9.52 13.79
CA SER A 127 -17.08 10.04 15.16
C SER A 127 -15.74 9.63 15.78
N PHE A 128 -15.40 10.22 16.93
CA PHE A 128 -14.20 9.83 17.70
C PHE A 128 -14.18 8.34 18.07
N GLU A 129 -15.35 7.79 18.44
CA GLU A 129 -15.50 6.37 18.79
C GLU A 129 -15.23 5.46 17.58
N SER A 130 -15.79 5.80 16.41
CA SER A 130 -15.56 5.05 15.17
C SER A 130 -14.09 5.07 14.76
N ILE A 131 -13.42 6.23 14.83
CA ILE A 131 -11.99 6.37 14.55
C ILE A 131 -11.17 5.50 15.51
N THR A 132 -11.47 5.57 16.81
CA THR A 132 -10.79 4.76 17.83
C THR A 132 -10.97 3.26 17.59
N ARG A 133 -12.17 2.83 17.16
CA ARG A 133 -12.44 1.43 16.82
C ARG A 133 -11.62 0.96 15.63
N ILE A 134 -11.65 1.72 14.53
CA ILE A 134 -10.86 1.45 13.30
C ILE A 134 -9.37 1.37 13.61
N LYS A 135 -8.88 2.30 14.41
CA LYS A 135 -7.48 2.38 14.82
C LYS A 135 -7.05 1.20 15.66
N LYS A 136 -7.83 0.83 16.69
CA LYS A 136 -7.59 -0.39 17.47
C LYS A 136 -7.58 -1.63 16.58
N TRP A 137 -8.48 -1.71 15.61
CA TRP A 137 -8.50 -2.81 14.64
C TRP A 137 -7.20 -2.89 13.84
N LEU A 138 -6.75 -1.78 13.26
CA LEU A 138 -5.47 -1.70 12.54
C LEU A 138 -4.30 -2.14 13.43
N MET A 139 -4.23 -1.63 14.67
CA MET A 139 -3.18 -2.00 15.63
C MET A 139 -3.15 -3.52 15.88
N TRP A 140 -4.32 -4.12 16.15
CA TRP A 140 -4.42 -5.56 16.37
C TRP A 140 -4.07 -6.35 15.12
N SER A 141 -4.50 -5.92 13.94
CA SER A 141 -4.18 -6.60 12.68
C SER A 141 -2.69 -6.61 12.39
N VAL A 142 -2.00 -5.49 12.59
CA VAL A 142 -0.54 -5.42 12.41
C VAL A 142 0.19 -6.24 13.47
N LEU A 143 -0.27 -6.20 14.73
CA LEU A 143 0.31 -7.04 15.79
C LEU A 143 0.16 -8.54 15.49
N ILE A 144 -1.02 -8.98 15.05
CA ILE A 144 -1.27 -10.36 14.63
C ILE A 144 -0.36 -10.72 13.45
N ASN A 145 -0.23 -9.85 12.45
CA ASN A 145 0.66 -10.07 11.31
C ASN A 145 2.12 -10.28 11.75
N PHE A 146 2.64 -9.40 12.61
CA PHE A 146 3.99 -9.50 13.13
C PHE A 146 4.19 -10.78 13.96
N VAL A 147 3.29 -11.08 14.90
CA VAL A 147 3.38 -12.27 15.75
C VAL A 147 3.33 -13.54 14.91
N LEU A 148 2.44 -13.62 13.92
CA LEU A 148 2.38 -14.75 13.00
C LEU A 148 3.68 -14.89 12.21
N ALA A 149 4.24 -13.81 11.67
CA ALA A 149 5.52 -13.87 10.94
C ALA A 149 6.66 -14.36 11.83
N ALA A 150 6.74 -13.86 13.07
CA ALA A 150 7.75 -14.25 14.04
C ALA A 150 7.62 -15.72 14.48
N VAL A 151 6.40 -16.25 14.60
CA VAL A 151 6.14 -17.66 14.94
C VAL A 151 6.36 -18.58 13.73
N GLN A 152 6.04 -18.14 12.52
CA GLN A 152 6.19 -18.93 11.29
C GLN A 152 7.65 -19.31 11.05
N LYS A 153 8.60 -18.38 11.21
CA LYS A 153 10.01 -18.64 10.94
C LYS A 153 10.56 -19.90 11.65
N PRO A 154 10.56 -19.99 12.99
CA PRO A 154 11.11 -21.17 13.68
C PRO A 154 10.31 -22.45 13.39
N LEU A 155 9.02 -22.37 13.09
CA LEU A 155 8.22 -23.54 12.71
C LEU A 155 8.60 -24.06 11.32
N ILE A 156 8.88 -23.17 10.36
CA ILE A 156 9.32 -23.55 9.02
C ILE A 156 10.75 -24.11 9.09
N ASP A 157 11.66 -23.43 9.81
CA ASP A 157 13.04 -23.89 9.98
C ASP A 157 13.13 -25.27 10.66
N ALA A 158 12.20 -25.56 11.59
CA ALA A 158 12.09 -26.87 12.24
C ALA A 158 11.36 -27.93 11.40
N GLY A 159 10.94 -27.62 10.17
CA GLY A 159 10.16 -28.52 9.30
C GLY A 159 8.74 -28.82 9.80
N LYS A 160 8.23 -28.06 10.78
CA LYS A 160 6.89 -28.23 11.38
C LYS A 160 5.78 -27.51 10.63
N LEU A 161 6.13 -26.53 9.79
CA LEU A 161 5.19 -25.77 8.96
C LEU A 161 5.63 -25.80 7.50
N TYR A 162 4.80 -26.36 6.62
CA TYR A 162 5.08 -26.44 5.19
C TYR A 162 4.78 -25.11 4.50
N ALA A 163 5.82 -24.40 4.06
CA ALA A 163 5.73 -23.11 3.39
C ALA A 163 5.84 -23.22 1.85
N LYS A 164 5.26 -24.27 1.24
CA LYS A 164 5.31 -24.52 -0.22
C LYS A 164 6.73 -24.55 -0.79
N GLY A 165 7.68 -25.13 -0.04
CA GLY A 165 9.09 -25.22 -0.45
C GLY A 165 9.94 -24.00 -0.12
N LEU A 166 9.36 -22.94 0.46
CA LEU A 166 10.12 -21.79 0.97
C LEU A 166 10.76 -22.13 2.32
N ASN A 167 11.94 -21.55 2.57
CA ASN A 167 12.62 -21.64 3.88
C ASN A 167 11.99 -20.67 4.90
N GLY A 168 12.48 -20.64 6.14
CA GLY A 168 11.92 -19.75 7.18
C GLY A 168 12.12 -18.25 6.91
N THR A 169 13.03 -17.89 6.01
CA THR A 169 13.27 -16.49 5.61
C THR A 169 12.21 -16.01 4.62
N ASP A 170 12.02 -16.74 3.52
CA ASP A 170 11.07 -16.37 2.47
C ASP A 170 9.63 -16.78 2.81
N GLY A 171 9.47 -17.82 3.64
CA GLY A 171 8.18 -18.37 4.03
C GLY A 171 7.46 -17.62 5.15
N CYS A 172 8.11 -16.69 5.86
CA CYS A 172 7.53 -15.99 7.02
C CYS A 172 6.62 -14.79 6.63
N GLY A 173 5.49 -15.10 5.98
CA GLY A 173 4.57 -14.11 5.42
C GLY A 173 3.53 -13.49 6.37
N GLY A 174 3.53 -13.81 7.67
CA GLY A 174 2.50 -13.35 8.60
C GLY A 174 1.10 -13.76 8.15
N VAL A 175 0.17 -12.81 8.06
CA VAL A 175 -1.20 -13.08 7.54
C VAL A 175 -1.24 -13.35 6.03
N PHE A 176 -0.15 -13.09 5.31
CA PHE A 176 -0.04 -13.28 3.86
C PHE A 176 0.55 -14.66 3.49
N PHE A 177 0.76 -15.53 4.48
CA PHE A 177 1.18 -16.91 4.31
C PHE A 177 0.11 -17.78 3.63
N PRO A 178 0.47 -18.80 2.81
CA PRO A 178 1.78 -19.10 2.23
C PRO A 178 1.86 -18.55 0.79
N THR A 179 2.58 -17.44 0.60
CA THR A 179 2.83 -16.84 -0.71
C THR A 179 4.30 -16.43 -0.85
N GLY A 180 4.87 -16.58 -2.04
CA GLY A 180 6.31 -16.31 -2.30
C GLY A 180 6.74 -14.86 -2.12
N ALA A 181 5.80 -13.91 -2.10
CA ALA A 181 6.08 -12.51 -1.78
C ALA A 181 5.58 -12.10 -0.38
N GLY A 182 4.94 -13.02 0.36
CA GLY A 182 4.20 -12.71 1.58
C GLY A 182 5.07 -12.10 2.67
N ASN A 183 6.33 -12.53 2.77
CA ASN A 183 7.33 -11.98 3.69
C ASN A 183 7.52 -10.46 3.49
N TYR A 184 7.70 -10.03 2.23
CA TYR A 184 7.88 -8.62 1.88
C TYR A 184 6.64 -7.79 2.16
N VAL A 185 5.46 -8.32 1.87
CA VAL A 185 4.17 -7.67 2.13
C VAL A 185 3.98 -7.48 3.63
N SER A 186 4.22 -8.54 4.40
CA SER A 186 4.12 -8.54 5.85
C SER A 186 5.05 -7.53 6.49
N ALA A 187 6.33 -7.53 6.12
CA ALA A 187 7.32 -6.59 6.64
C ALA A 187 7.00 -5.14 6.24
N SER A 188 6.50 -4.92 5.02
CA SER A 188 6.09 -3.60 4.53
C SER A 188 4.95 -3.01 5.35
N VAL A 189 3.93 -3.82 5.66
CA VAL A 189 2.81 -3.40 6.51
C VAL A 189 3.31 -3.04 7.91
N SER A 190 4.17 -3.89 8.51
CA SER A 190 4.70 -3.66 9.85
C SER A 190 5.52 -2.38 9.95
N ILE A 191 6.42 -2.11 8.98
CA ILE A 191 7.25 -0.89 9.02
C ILE A 191 6.43 0.38 8.71
N ALA A 192 5.49 0.33 7.76
CA ALA A 192 4.61 1.45 7.46
C ALA A 192 3.75 1.82 8.69
N PHE A 193 3.20 0.81 9.35
CA PHE A 193 2.47 1.02 10.59
C PHE A 193 3.37 1.51 11.73
N ALA A 194 4.59 0.99 11.88
CA ALA A 194 5.51 1.42 12.93
C ALA A 194 5.87 2.91 12.79
N LEU A 195 6.10 3.39 11.57
CA LEU A 195 6.34 4.82 11.30
C LEU A 195 5.12 5.68 11.60
N TYR A 196 3.93 5.24 11.18
CA TYR A 196 2.67 5.91 11.54
C TYR A 196 2.48 5.95 13.07
N PHE A 197 2.64 4.81 13.74
CA PHE A 197 2.46 4.67 15.19
C PHE A 197 3.45 5.57 15.96
N PHE A 198 4.72 5.57 15.58
CA PHE A 198 5.75 6.40 16.23
C PHE A 198 5.43 7.91 16.14
N THR A 199 4.95 8.34 14.98
CA THR A 199 4.74 9.76 14.66
C THR A 199 3.38 10.29 15.12
N ASN A 200 2.31 9.52 14.95
CA ASN A 200 0.94 9.96 15.18
C ASN A 200 0.40 9.56 16.57
N GLU A 201 0.88 8.49 17.19
CA GLU A 201 0.34 7.95 18.46
C GLU A 201 0.98 8.51 19.72
N LYS A 202 0.85 9.82 19.93
CA LYS A 202 1.45 10.49 21.10
C LYS A 202 0.83 10.12 22.45
N SER A 203 -0.35 9.48 22.46
CA SER A 203 -0.97 8.98 23.70
C SER A 203 -0.22 7.79 24.30
N PHE A 204 0.56 7.05 23.51
CA PHE A 204 1.37 5.95 23.99
C PHE A 204 2.75 6.43 24.48
N PRO A 205 3.30 5.82 25.53
CA PRO A 205 4.62 6.16 26.02
C PRO A 205 5.68 5.93 24.93
N LEU A 206 6.78 6.68 25.00
CA LEU A 206 7.81 6.67 23.95
C LEU A 206 8.43 5.27 23.75
N TRP A 207 8.62 4.50 24.82
CA TRP A 207 9.21 3.16 24.75
C TRP A 207 8.36 2.18 23.92
N MET A 208 7.02 2.23 23.99
CA MET A 208 6.15 1.39 23.16
C MET A 208 6.27 1.76 21.68
N ARG A 209 6.36 3.06 21.39
CA ARG A 209 6.54 3.57 20.03
C ARG A 209 7.88 3.16 19.44
N ILE A 210 8.96 3.26 20.22
CA ILE A 210 10.28 2.76 19.84
C ILE A 210 10.25 1.24 19.65
N GLY A 211 9.59 0.51 20.56
CA GLY A 211 9.43 -0.94 20.46
C GLY A 211 8.74 -1.39 19.17
N ALA A 212 7.72 -0.66 18.70
CA ALA A 212 7.07 -0.94 17.41
C ALA A 212 8.03 -0.76 16.22
N VAL A 213 8.88 0.27 16.24
CA VAL A 213 9.92 0.48 15.22
C VAL A 213 10.94 -0.66 15.26
N ILE A 214 11.45 -1.02 16.44
CA ILE A 214 12.38 -2.15 16.62
C ILE A 214 11.76 -3.45 16.10
N ALA A 215 10.49 -3.74 16.41
CA ALA A 215 9.78 -4.91 15.92
C ALA A 215 9.66 -4.92 14.38
N GLY A 216 9.33 -3.78 13.77
CA GLY A 216 9.28 -3.63 12.31
C GLY A 216 10.65 -3.88 11.65
N PHE A 217 11.72 -3.32 12.19
CA PHE A 217 13.09 -3.57 11.72
C PHE A 217 13.51 -5.02 11.92
N TRP A 218 13.18 -5.61 13.07
CA TRP A 218 13.48 -7.01 13.34
C TRP A 218 12.78 -7.94 12.35
N GLN A 219 11.52 -7.63 11.99
CA GLN A 219 10.83 -8.34 10.93
C GLN A 219 11.52 -8.21 9.58
N ILE A 220 11.99 -7.02 9.20
CA ILE A 220 12.76 -6.84 7.96
C ILE A 220 13.98 -7.76 7.94
N LEU A 221 14.71 -7.86 9.06
CA LEU A 221 15.92 -8.69 9.15
C LEU A 221 15.61 -10.18 9.04
N PHE A 222 14.69 -10.72 9.85
CA PHE A 222 14.46 -12.16 9.87
C PHE A 222 13.72 -12.68 8.62
N SER A 223 13.05 -11.80 7.88
CA SER A 223 12.32 -12.12 6.64
C SER A 223 13.13 -11.82 5.36
N ASP A 224 14.38 -11.39 5.51
CA ASP A 224 15.26 -10.89 4.44
C ASP A 224 14.58 -9.88 3.49
N SER A 225 13.74 -9.00 4.04
CA SER A 225 13.03 -7.96 3.31
C SER A 225 13.86 -6.68 3.13
N LYS A 226 15.18 -6.82 2.93
CA LYS A 226 16.17 -5.73 2.92
C LYS A 226 15.85 -4.60 1.94
N GLN A 227 15.18 -4.90 0.82
CA GLN A 227 14.80 -3.93 -0.21
C GLN A 227 13.80 -2.89 0.31
N LEU A 228 13.06 -3.19 1.39
CA LEU A 228 12.23 -2.20 2.06
C LEU A 228 13.07 -1.09 2.68
N LEU A 229 14.21 -1.42 3.28
CA LEU A 229 15.09 -0.42 3.87
C LEU A 229 15.64 0.55 2.81
N LEU A 230 16.08 0.00 1.67
CA LEU A 230 16.51 0.79 0.53
C LEU A 230 15.37 1.68 0.00
N ALA A 231 14.16 1.13 -0.12
CA ALA A 231 13.00 1.88 -0.59
C ALA A 231 12.66 3.07 0.32
N TYR A 232 12.68 2.86 1.63
CA TYR A 232 12.48 3.92 2.62
C TYR A 232 13.60 4.96 2.61
N LEU A 233 14.85 4.54 2.41
CA LEU A 233 15.99 5.46 2.30
C LEU A 233 15.83 6.38 1.08
N VAL A 234 15.53 5.82 -0.09
CA VAL A 234 15.29 6.60 -1.32
C VAL A 234 14.07 7.50 -1.14
N ALA A 235 12.97 7.01 -0.58
CA ALA A 235 11.78 7.81 -0.28
C ALA A 235 12.08 8.99 0.66
N TRP A 236 12.98 8.80 1.62
CA TRP A 236 13.42 9.87 2.52
C TRP A 236 14.27 10.92 1.78
N ILE A 237 15.16 10.51 0.88
CA ILE A 237 15.90 11.43 0.00
C ILE A 237 14.93 12.23 -0.87
N LEU A 238 13.94 11.58 -1.48
CA LEU A 238 12.90 12.26 -2.26
C LEU A 238 12.11 13.26 -1.41
N LEU A 239 11.81 12.93 -0.14
CA LEU A 239 11.16 13.87 0.78
C LEU A 239 12.04 15.11 1.03
N ILE A 240 13.36 14.93 1.19
CA ILE A 240 14.30 16.04 1.35
C ILE A 240 14.24 16.97 0.13
N LEU A 241 14.27 16.40 -1.09
CA LEU A 241 14.19 17.17 -2.32
C LEU A 241 12.88 17.97 -2.43
N VAL A 242 11.75 17.33 -2.07
CA VAL A 242 10.43 17.98 -2.06
C VAL A 242 10.34 19.11 -1.02
N ASN A 243 11.03 18.96 0.12
CA ASN A 243 11.04 19.94 1.21
C ASN A 243 12.24 20.91 1.16
N SER A 244 13.01 20.94 0.07
CA SER A 244 14.25 21.73 -0.06
C SER A 244 14.09 23.24 0.18
N LYS A 245 12.87 23.78 0.05
CA LYS A 245 12.57 25.19 0.37
C LYS A 245 12.69 25.52 1.86
N ASP A 246 12.54 24.52 2.73
CA ASP A 246 12.73 24.65 4.18
C ASP A 246 14.13 24.15 4.55
N PHE A 247 15.09 25.08 4.54
CA PHE A 247 16.51 24.77 4.79
C PHE A 247 16.73 24.13 6.16
N GLY A 248 16.00 24.58 7.18
CA GLY A 248 16.09 24.03 8.54
C GLY A 248 15.63 22.57 8.62
N LYS A 249 14.53 22.22 7.95
CA LYS A 249 14.09 20.81 7.84
C LYS A 249 15.06 19.98 7.00
N THR A 250 15.56 20.55 5.90
CA THR A 250 16.52 19.90 5.01
C THR A 250 17.76 19.47 5.78
N ILE A 251 18.38 20.37 6.56
CA ILE A 251 19.51 20.02 7.43
C ILE A 251 19.15 18.93 8.42
N LYS A 252 18.01 19.05 9.12
CA LYS A 252 17.59 18.04 10.11
C LYS A 252 17.48 16.63 9.49
N PHE A 253 16.90 16.53 8.29
CA PHE A 253 16.80 15.26 7.59
C PHE A 253 18.15 14.76 7.08
N LEU A 254 19.00 15.64 6.55
CA LEU A 254 20.37 15.27 6.13
C LEU A 254 21.24 14.82 7.30
N SER A 255 21.10 15.42 8.48
CA SER A 255 21.77 14.93 9.69
C SER A 255 21.25 13.55 10.09
N ALA A 256 19.92 13.36 10.11
CA ALA A 256 19.31 12.08 10.48
C ALA A 256 19.75 10.93 9.55
N ILE A 257 19.75 11.15 8.23
CA ILE A 257 20.19 10.13 7.26
C ILE A 257 21.69 9.83 7.40
N THR A 258 22.52 10.84 7.73
CA THR A 258 23.96 10.66 7.94
C THR A 258 24.22 9.80 9.18
N PHE A 259 23.60 10.11 10.32
CA PHE A 259 23.75 9.32 11.54
C PHE A 259 23.22 7.90 11.37
N PHE A 260 22.03 7.76 10.76
CA PHE A 260 21.46 6.46 10.47
C PHE A 260 22.36 5.65 9.52
N GLY A 261 22.85 6.27 8.44
CA GLY A 261 23.72 5.63 7.46
C GLY A 261 25.04 5.14 8.06
N TYR A 262 25.67 5.94 8.92
CA TYR A 262 26.91 5.53 9.61
C TYR A 262 26.67 4.38 10.58
N GLY A 263 25.62 4.46 11.41
CA GLY A 263 25.25 3.38 12.33
C GLY A 263 24.88 2.09 11.59
N PHE A 264 24.14 2.21 10.49
CA PHE A 264 23.78 1.09 9.64
C PHE A 264 25.00 0.45 8.96
N LEU A 265 25.91 1.26 8.41
CA LEU A 265 27.16 0.76 7.82
C LEU A 265 28.00 0.01 8.85
N TRP A 266 28.12 0.55 10.07
CA TRP A 266 28.78 -0.13 11.17
C TRP A 266 28.11 -1.49 11.47
N CYS A 267 26.77 -1.55 11.53
CA CYS A 267 26.06 -2.81 11.71
C CYS A 267 26.35 -3.82 10.60
N VAL A 268 26.35 -3.40 9.33
CA VAL A 268 26.66 -4.28 8.18
C VAL A 268 28.08 -4.85 8.28
N GLN A 269 29.04 -4.08 8.77
CA GLN A 269 30.43 -4.50 8.90
C GLN A 269 30.71 -5.38 10.13
N ASN A 270 29.90 -5.25 11.20
CA ASN A 270 30.22 -5.84 12.51
C ASN A 270 29.20 -6.87 13.01
N LEU A 271 27.99 -6.93 12.43
CA LEU A 271 26.92 -7.80 12.90
C LEU A 271 26.50 -8.81 11.81
N GLU A 272 26.55 -10.09 12.14
CA GLU A 272 26.14 -11.19 11.24
C GLU A 272 24.69 -11.05 10.75
N ALA A 273 23.80 -10.52 11.60
CA ALA A 273 22.40 -10.28 11.25
C ALA A 273 22.22 -9.33 10.05
N PHE A 274 23.24 -8.55 9.68
CA PHE A 274 23.23 -7.63 8.55
C PHE A 274 24.05 -8.13 7.34
N ALA A 275 24.60 -9.36 7.40
CA ALA A 275 25.43 -9.91 6.33
C ALA A 275 24.73 -9.92 4.96
N GLY A 276 23.39 -10.09 4.94
CA GLY A 276 22.58 -10.06 3.72
C GLY A 276 22.66 -8.77 2.91
N PHE A 277 23.08 -7.65 3.51
CA PHE A 277 23.27 -6.37 2.81
C PHE A 277 24.60 -6.28 2.05
N THR A 278 25.60 -7.10 2.41
CA THR A 278 26.90 -7.10 1.71
C THR A 278 26.78 -7.64 0.28
N ALA A 279 25.76 -8.47 0.01
CA ALA A 279 25.46 -8.99 -1.32
C ALA A 279 25.21 -7.89 -2.38
N TRP A 280 24.78 -6.70 -1.95
CA TRP A 280 24.57 -5.56 -2.84
C TRP A 280 25.79 -4.66 -2.99
N ALA A 281 26.78 -4.76 -2.09
CA ALA A 281 27.99 -3.95 -2.08
C ALA A 281 29.07 -4.54 -3.01
N ARG A 282 28.68 -4.81 -4.27
CA ARG A 282 29.50 -5.47 -5.29
C ARG A 282 29.62 -4.56 -6.52
N PRO A 283 30.63 -3.67 -6.58
CA PRO A 283 30.77 -2.67 -7.64
C PRO A 283 30.75 -3.25 -9.06
N GLU A 284 31.26 -4.47 -9.22
CA GLU A 284 31.30 -5.18 -10.50
C GLU A 284 29.90 -5.47 -11.09
N LEU A 285 28.85 -5.48 -10.26
CA LEU A 285 27.48 -5.68 -10.73
C LEU A 285 26.89 -4.45 -11.44
N TYR A 286 27.42 -3.25 -11.19
CA TYR A 286 26.79 -1.97 -11.57
C TYR A 286 27.54 -1.19 -12.66
N GLY A 287 28.60 -1.75 -13.26
CA GLY A 287 29.27 -1.15 -14.43
C GLY A 287 28.34 -0.96 -15.63
N SER A 288 28.79 -0.32 -16.70
CA SER A 288 28.00 -0.09 -17.93
C SER A 288 27.35 -1.37 -18.48
N ASP A 289 28.08 -2.48 -18.40
CA ASP A 289 27.66 -3.82 -18.84
C ASP A 289 27.39 -4.74 -17.64
N GLY A 290 27.11 -4.13 -16.48
CA GLY A 290 26.92 -4.80 -15.22
C GLY A 290 25.68 -5.70 -15.23
N GLN A 291 25.81 -6.89 -14.64
CA GLN A 291 24.73 -7.87 -14.57
C GLN A 291 23.47 -7.34 -13.85
N ALA A 292 23.61 -6.38 -12.93
CA ALA A 292 22.46 -5.78 -12.25
C ALA A 292 21.55 -5.01 -13.22
N TRP A 293 22.14 -4.22 -14.13
CA TRP A 293 21.38 -3.44 -15.12
C TRP A 293 20.73 -4.36 -16.15
N TYR A 294 21.49 -5.33 -16.64
CA TYR A 294 20.97 -6.35 -17.56
C TYR A 294 19.77 -7.09 -16.96
N ALA A 295 19.91 -7.60 -15.74
CA ALA A 295 18.83 -8.29 -15.04
C ALA A 295 17.62 -7.39 -14.83
N LYS A 296 17.84 -6.15 -14.36
CA LYS A 296 16.73 -5.26 -14.00
C LYS A 296 15.92 -4.81 -15.21
N PHE A 297 16.58 -4.51 -16.32
CA PHE A 297 15.93 -4.00 -17.52
C PHE A 297 15.55 -5.10 -18.52
N TYR A 298 15.78 -6.38 -18.22
CA TYR A 298 15.41 -7.48 -19.11
C TYR A 298 13.95 -7.41 -19.57
N SER A 299 13.00 -7.20 -18.65
CA SER A 299 11.58 -7.07 -18.99
C SER A 299 11.28 -5.87 -19.88
N VAL A 300 11.95 -4.73 -19.68
CA VAL A 300 11.77 -3.55 -20.52
C VAL A 300 12.20 -3.86 -21.95
N HIS A 301 13.32 -4.55 -22.14
CA HIS A 301 13.78 -4.97 -23.46
C HIS A 301 12.82 -5.99 -24.11
N SER A 302 12.34 -6.98 -23.34
CA SER A 302 11.35 -7.97 -23.82
C SER A 302 10.01 -7.33 -24.18
N ILE A 303 9.56 -6.32 -23.42
CA ILE A 303 8.36 -5.55 -23.77
C ILE A 303 8.57 -4.78 -25.09
N LEU A 304 9.69 -4.07 -25.22
CA LEU A 304 10.00 -3.28 -26.41
C LEU A 304 10.16 -4.14 -27.67
N SER A 305 10.70 -5.36 -27.56
CA SER A 305 10.81 -6.27 -28.71
C SER A 305 9.46 -6.75 -29.24
N HIS A 306 8.40 -6.65 -28.44
CA HIS A 306 7.03 -6.99 -28.82
C HIS A 306 6.19 -5.78 -29.25
N TYR A 307 6.76 -4.56 -29.27
CA TYR A 307 6.04 -3.39 -29.77
C TYR A 307 5.93 -3.47 -31.30
N GLN A 308 4.70 -3.56 -31.79
CA GLN A 308 4.40 -3.64 -33.23
C GLN A 308 3.99 -2.28 -33.82
N SER A 309 3.67 -1.31 -32.97
CA SER A 309 3.21 0.03 -33.36
C SER A 309 3.67 1.10 -32.38
N TYR A 310 3.83 2.34 -32.86
CA TYR A 310 4.05 3.51 -31.99
C TYR A 310 2.96 3.70 -30.95
N LEU A 311 1.74 3.22 -31.22
CA LEU A 311 0.63 3.28 -30.27
C LEU A 311 0.81 2.34 -29.08
N ASN A 312 1.68 1.33 -29.16
CA ASN A 312 2.04 0.51 -28.00
C ASN A 312 2.76 1.32 -26.91
N TRP A 313 3.45 2.42 -27.25
CA TRP A 313 3.96 3.34 -26.23
C TRP A 313 2.84 4.01 -25.43
N LEU A 314 1.72 4.32 -26.08
CA LEU A 314 0.61 5.01 -25.45
C LEU A 314 -0.29 4.05 -24.66
N PHE A 315 -0.59 2.89 -25.24
CA PHE A 315 -1.58 1.93 -24.72
C PHE A 315 -0.98 0.63 -24.16
N GLY A 316 0.32 0.42 -24.25
CA GLY A 316 0.98 -0.81 -23.83
C GLY A 316 0.65 -1.99 -24.76
N LEU A 317 0.85 -3.20 -24.22
CA LEU A 317 0.59 -4.49 -24.87
C LEU A 317 -0.68 -5.19 -24.36
N GLY A 318 -1.41 -4.53 -23.45
CA GLY A 318 -2.67 -5.02 -22.91
C GLY A 318 -2.56 -5.47 -21.45
N PRO A 319 -3.63 -5.34 -20.65
CA PRO A 319 -3.63 -5.77 -19.26
C PRO A 319 -3.26 -7.25 -19.08
N GLY A 320 -2.26 -7.54 -18.24
CA GLY A 320 -1.80 -8.90 -17.96
C GLY A 320 -0.98 -9.55 -19.07
N HIS A 321 -0.53 -8.80 -20.08
CA HIS A 321 0.31 -9.32 -21.17
C HIS A 321 1.81 -9.04 -20.97
N THR A 322 2.21 -8.34 -19.90
CA THR A 322 3.63 -8.07 -19.64
C THR A 322 4.07 -8.57 -18.25
N VAL A 323 4.90 -7.80 -17.55
CA VAL A 323 5.49 -8.19 -16.26
C VAL A 323 4.74 -7.63 -15.05
N SER A 324 3.46 -7.27 -15.23
CA SER A 324 2.58 -6.93 -14.12
C SER A 324 2.30 -8.13 -13.24
N ARG A 325 1.81 -7.88 -12.02
CA ARG A 325 1.40 -8.97 -11.12
C ARG A 325 0.31 -9.84 -11.75
N LEU A 326 -0.57 -9.21 -12.54
CA LEU A 326 -1.61 -9.91 -13.29
C LEU A 326 -0.99 -10.94 -14.25
N GLY A 327 -0.08 -10.50 -15.11
CA GLY A 327 0.52 -11.35 -16.15
C GLY A 327 1.39 -12.47 -15.59
N VAL A 328 2.23 -12.15 -14.62
CA VAL A 328 3.29 -13.07 -14.14
C VAL A 328 2.76 -14.12 -13.16
N TRP A 329 1.91 -13.70 -12.21
CA TRP A 329 1.52 -14.56 -11.09
C TRP A 329 0.04 -14.91 -11.15
N PHE A 330 -0.80 -13.88 -11.34
CA PHE A 330 -2.23 -14.00 -11.10
C PHE A 330 -2.94 -14.86 -12.15
N LEU A 331 -2.66 -14.64 -13.44
CA LEU A 331 -3.26 -15.44 -14.52
C LEU A 331 -2.86 -16.92 -14.40
N ARG A 332 -1.62 -17.22 -14.03
CA ARG A 332 -1.15 -18.59 -13.80
C ARG A 332 -1.88 -19.24 -12.62
N ASP A 333 -1.92 -18.55 -11.48
CA ASP A 333 -2.45 -19.11 -10.23
C ASP A 333 -3.99 -19.24 -10.25
N TYR A 334 -4.68 -18.44 -11.08
CA TYR A 334 -6.15 -18.39 -11.17
C TYR A 334 -6.67 -18.73 -12.59
N TRP A 335 -5.87 -19.38 -13.44
CA TRP A 335 -6.24 -19.68 -14.82
C TRP A 335 -7.55 -20.48 -14.93
N SER A 336 -7.77 -21.45 -14.05
CA SER A 336 -8.98 -22.27 -14.03
C SER A 336 -10.27 -21.46 -13.82
N ILE A 337 -10.16 -20.26 -13.26
CA ILE A 337 -11.28 -19.33 -13.04
C ILE A 337 -11.33 -18.29 -14.15
N LEU A 338 -10.19 -17.71 -14.53
CA LEU A 338 -10.13 -16.57 -15.44
C LEU A 338 -10.13 -16.97 -16.92
N GLY A 339 -9.49 -18.09 -17.27
CA GLY A 339 -9.43 -18.61 -18.64
C GLY A 339 -10.83 -18.81 -19.25
N PRO A 340 -11.77 -19.51 -18.57
CA PRO A 340 -13.15 -19.65 -19.05
C PRO A 340 -13.92 -18.33 -19.21
N LEU A 341 -13.48 -17.25 -18.52
CA LEU A 341 -14.05 -15.90 -18.66
C LEU A 341 -13.43 -15.11 -19.81
N GLY A 342 -12.60 -15.74 -20.64
CA GLY A 342 -11.94 -15.13 -21.79
C GLY A 342 -10.64 -14.44 -21.44
N ALA A 343 -9.94 -14.86 -20.38
CA ALA A 343 -8.62 -14.31 -20.07
C ALA A 343 -7.59 -14.69 -21.14
N THR A 344 -6.70 -13.76 -21.45
CA THR A 344 -5.63 -13.92 -22.45
C THR A 344 -4.26 -13.77 -21.80
N THR A 345 -3.24 -14.42 -22.35
CA THR A 345 -1.84 -14.36 -21.89
C THR A 345 -0.92 -14.01 -23.06
N ASN A 346 0.32 -13.63 -22.74
CA ASN A 346 1.35 -13.32 -23.70
C ASN A 346 2.69 -13.97 -23.26
N PRO A 347 3.56 -14.39 -24.20
CA PRO A 347 4.85 -15.01 -23.88
C PRO A 347 5.76 -14.21 -22.94
N ILE A 348 5.70 -12.87 -22.97
CA ILE A 348 6.58 -11.98 -22.16
C ILE A 348 6.55 -12.34 -20.68
N SER A 349 5.37 -12.64 -20.12
CA SER A 349 5.23 -12.98 -18.70
C SER A 349 5.98 -14.27 -18.35
N GLN A 350 5.94 -15.26 -19.24
CA GLN A 350 6.63 -16.53 -19.04
C GLN A 350 8.14 -16.38 -19.25
N GLU A 351 8.57 -15.66 -20.29
CA GLU A 351 9.99 -15.35 -20.54
C GLU A 351 10.64 -14.64 -19.34
N ALA A 352 9.95 -13.66 -18.76
CA ALA A 352 10.44 -12.95 -17.57
C ALA A 352 10.55 -13.89 -16.35
N MET A 353 9.62 -14.82 -16.17
CA MET A 353 9.68 -15.82 -15.11
C MET A 353 10.83 -16.80 -15.29
N ASP A 354 11.02 -17.30 -16.51
CA ASP A 354 12.11 -18.21 -16.85
C ASP A 354 13.46 -17.52 -16.68
N PHE A 355 13.55 -16.23 -17.04
CA PHE A 355 14.73 -15.41 -16.75
C PHE A 355 14.99 -15.27 -15.25
N VAL A 356 13.97 -14.98 -14.44
CA VAL A 356 14.12 -14.88 -12.97
C VAL A 356 14.62 -16.17 -12.36
N ASN A 357 14.11 -17.32 -12.83
CA ASN A 357 14.48 -18.63 -12.31
C ASN A 357 15.87 -19.09 -12.78
N SER A 358 16.35 -18.61 -13.93
CA SER A 358 17.64 -19.00 -14.52
C SER A 358 18.79 -18.04 -14.17
N PHE A 359 18.48 -16.78 -13.85
CA PHE A 359 19.49 -15.76 -13.58
C PHE A 359 19.79 -15.65 -12.08
N TRP A 360 20.99 -16.07 -11.68
CA TRP A 360 21.40 -16.19 -10.27
C TRP A 360 21.12 -14.93 -9.43
N LEU A 361 21.27 -13.74 -10.00
CA LEU A 361 21.08 -12.47 -9.28
C LEU A 361 19.59 -12.21 -8.99
N CYS A 362 18.70 -12.54 -9.93
CA CYS A 362 17.25 -12.43 -9.75
C CYS A 362 16.75 -13.44 -8.72
N TYR A 363 17.26 -14.67 -8.80
CA TYR A 363 16.94 -15.72 -7.84
C TYR A 363 17.39 -15.36 -6.42
N SER A 364 18.54 -14.67 -6.28
CA SER A 364 19.11 -14.31 -4.98
C SER A 364 18.51 -13.03 -4.38
N SER A 365 17.94 -12.13 -5.17
CA SER A 365 17.38 -10.88 -4.65
C SER A 365 16.32 -10.26 -5.57
N SER A 366 15.15 -10.00 -4.98
CA SER A 366 14.04 -9.31 -5.64
C SER A 366 14.38 -7.89 -6.10
N LEU A 367 15.43 -7.26 -5.56
CA LEU A 367 15.90 -5.94 -6.00
C LEU A 367 16.22 -5.92 -7.51
N PHE A 368 16.85 -6.99 -8.00
CA PHE A 368 17.29 -7.11 -9.39
C PHE A 368 16.26 -7.78 -10.28
N SER A 369 15.11 -8.18 -9.74
CA SER A 369 14.06 -8.81 -10.54
C SER A 369 13.58 -7.86 -11.64
N PRO A 370 13.47 -8.33 -12.90
CA PRO A 370 12.85 -7.57 -13.98
C PRO A 370 11.33 -7.43 -13.81
N ILE A 371 10.74 -8.14 -12.85
CA ILE A 371 9.30 -8.13 -12.60
C ILE A 371 9.02 -7.08 -11.52
N PHE A 372 8.79 -5.84 -11.95
CA PHE A 372 8.51 -4.71 -11.05
C PHE A 372 7.33 -3.86 -11.51
N GLY A 373 6.65 -3.22 -10.56
CA GLY A 373 5.34 -2.60 -10.78
C GLY A 373 5.32 -1.54 -11.88
N TRP A 374 6.32 -0.65 -11.98
CA TRP A 374 6.32 0.37 -13.04
C TRP A 374 6.49 -0.21 -14.45
N ALA A 375 7.35 -1.22 -14.62
CA ALA A 375 7.47 -1.92 -15.89
C ALA A 375 6.19 -2.69 -16.23
N GLY A 376 5.53 -3.29 -15.24
CA GLY A 376 4.24 -3.95 -15.44
C GLY A 376 3.13 -2.98 -15.85
N ILE A 377 2.97 -1.86 -15.15
CA ILE A 377 1.94 -0.85 -15.46
C ILE A 377 2.19 -0.21 -16.83
N TRP A 378 3.44 0.17 -17.13
CA TRP A 378 3.79 0.74 -18.42
C TRP A 378 3.68 -0.29 -19.56
N GLY A 379 4.18 -1.51 -19.34
CA GLY A 379 4.11 -2.58 -20.32
C GLY A 379 2.67 -2.94 -20.68
N ASP A 380 1.81 -3.07 -19.67
CA ASP A 380 0.41 -3.40 -19.87
C ASP A 380 -0.39 -2.23 -20.45
N LEU A 381 -0.28 -1.03 -19.85
CA LEU A 381 -1.22 0.08 -20.06
C LEU A 381 -0.63 1.29 -20.82
N GLY A 382 0.67 1.25 -21.11
CA GLY A 382 1.41 2.34 -21.77
C GLY A 382 1.53 3.60 -20.93
N LEU A 383 2.02 4.67 -21.57
CA LEU A 383 2.18 5.98 -20.93
C LEU A 383 0.84 6.58 -20.48
N LEU A 384 -0.27 6.29 -21.17
CA LEU A 384 -1.60 6.75 -20.76
C LEU A 384 -2.00 6.15 -19.42
N GLY A 385 -1.83 4.83 -19.26
CA GLY A 385 -2.11 4.15 -18.00
C GLY A 385 -1.21 4.62 -16.85
N VAL A 386 0.09 4.79 -17.11
CA VAL A 386 1.03 5.36 -16.13
C VAL A 386 0.60 6.76 -15.70
N GLY A 387 0.27 7.63 -16.65
CA GLY A 387 -0.20 8.99 -16.36
C GLY A 387 -1.48 9.01 -15.53
N ALA A 388 -2.47 8.18 -15.89
CA ALA A 388 -3.72 8.07 -15.15
C ALA A 388 -3.51 7.49 -13.73
N TYR A 389 -2.61 6.53 -13.57
CA TYR A 389 -2.27 5.97 -12.25
C TYR A 389 -1.52 6.99 -11.38
N LEU A 390 -0.55 7.72 -11.94
CA LEU A 390 0.14 8.82 -11.26
C LEU A 390 -0.82 9.95 -10.89
N PHE A 391 -1.86 10.19 -11.68
CA PHE A 391 -2.90 11.16 -11.34
C PHE A 391 -3.66 10.77 -10.05
N LEU A 392 -3.99 9.50 -9.84
CA LEU A 392 -4.60 9.02 -8.58
C LEU A 392 -3.66 9.22 -7.38
N TRP A 393 -2.36 8.98 -7.56
CA TRP A 393 -1.36 9.27 -6.54
C TRP A 393 -1.23 10.76 -6.25
N TYR A 394 -1.27 11.60 -7.29
CA TYR A 394 -1.27 13.05 -7.13
C TYR A 394 -2.50 13.53 -6.33
N LEU A 395 -3.69 13.02 -6.63
CA LEU A 395 -4.90 13.32 -5.84
C LEU A 395 -4.73 12.91 -4.37
N THR A 396 -4.15 11.74 -4.13
CA THR A 396 -3.84 11.24 -2.79
C THR A 396 -2.86 12.18 -2.07
N TRP A 397 -1.79 12.60 -2.73
CA TRP A 397 -0.82 13.55 -2.19
C TRP A 397 -1.46 14.90 -1.83
N GLN A 398 -2.28 15.46 -2.72
CA GLN A 398 -2.89 16.79 -2.54
C GLN A 398 -3.94 16.80 -1.43
N HIS A 399 -4.80 15.77 -1.35
CA HIS A 399 -5.99 15.84 -0.52
C HIS A 399 -5.82 15.32 0.91
N PHE A 400 -4.83 14.46 1.15
CA PHE A 400 -4.69 13.78 2.43
C PHE A 400 -3.80 14.51 3.45
N GLY A 401 -3.31 15.71 3.11
CA GLY A 401 -2.64 16.60 4.07
C GLY A 401 -1.51 15.89 4.82
N LEU A 402 -0.70 15.16 4.06
CA LEU A 402 0.26 14.19 4.57
C LEU A 402 1.30 14.89 5.44
N ASP A 403 1.48 14.42 6.67
CA ASP A 403 2.66 14.75 7.45
C ASP A 403 3.90 14.11 6.80
N ASP A 404 5.09 14.47 7.27
CA ASP A 404 6.33 13.96 6.66
C ASP A 404 6.42 12.43 6.71
N SER A 405 5.84 11.77 7.72
CA SER A 405 5.85 10.31 7.86
C SER A 405 4.98 9.61 6.83
N LEU A 406 3.79 10.17 6.55
CA LEU A 406 2.86 9.66 5.57
C LEU A 406 3.35 9.99 4.15
N LYS A 407 4.02 11.13 3.95
CA LYS A 407 4.71 11.45 2.68
C LYS A 407 5.80 10.45 2.39
N VAL A 408 6.67 10.13 3.36
CA VAL A 408 7.69 9.08 3.19
C VAL A 408 7.01 7.76 2.85
N THR A 409 5.97 7.36 3.58
CA THR A 409 5.24 6.11 3.30
C THR A 409 4.69 6.08 1.87
N LEU A 410 4.10 7.19 1.39
CA LEU A 410 3.59 7.29 0.02
C LEU A 410 4.71 7.20 -1.03
N LEU A 411 5.81 7.94 -0.82
CA LEU A 411 6.99 7.91 -1.68
C LEU A 411 7.61 6.51 -1.69
N THR A 412 7.63 5.80 -0.56
CA THR A 412 8.10 4.42 -0.48
C THR A 412 7.26 3.50 -1.37
N VAL A 413 5.93 3.67 -1.45
CA VAL A 413 5.11 2.87 -2.39
C VAL A 413 5.57 3.09 -3.83
N LEU A 414 5.79 4.35 -4.23
CA LEU A 414 6.25 4.68 -5.58
C LEU A 414 7.66 4.11 -5.85
N VAL A 415 8.57 4.17 -4.87
CA VAL A 415 9.91 3.58 -4.99
C VAL A 415 9.85 2.05 -5.07
N MET A 416 9.00 1.41 -4.25
CA MET A 416 8.77 -0.04 -4.29
C MET A 416 8.25 -0.51 -5.65
N GLY A 417 7.56 0.36 -6.39
CA GLY A 417 7.19 0.11 -7.78
C GLY A 417 8.37 -0.14 -8.72
N PHE A 418 9.58 0.32 -8.39
CA PHE A 418 10.81 0.00 -9.13
C PHE A 418 11.52 -1.26 -8.63
N ILE A 419 11.08 -1.84 -7.52
CA ILE A 419 11.74 -3.00 -6.90
C ILE A 419 10.97 -4.26 -7.26
N PHE A 420 9.66 -4.29 -6.98
CA PHE A 420 8.82 -5.46 -7.18
C PHE A 420 7.38 -5.04 -7.54
N THR A 421 6.45 -5.99 -7.69
CA THR A 421 5.05 -5.71 -8.01
C THR A 421 4.22 -5.32 -6.78
N GLN A 422 4.83 -4.65 -5.80
CA GLN A 422 4.21 -4.35 -4.50
C GLN A 422 2.99 -3.42 -4.64
N MET A 423 3.00 -2.55 -5.66
CA MET A 423 1.89 -1.62 -5.94
C MET A 423 0.60 -2.31 -6.38
N GLU A 424 0.69 -3.58 -6.77
CA GLU A 424 -0.44 -4.43 -7.20
C GLU A 424 -0.82 -5.44 -6.11
N GLU A 425 -0.15 -5.40 -4.97
CA GLU A 425 -0.41 -6.31 -3.87
C GLU A 425 -1.49 -5.74 -2.95
N PRO A 426 -2.70 -6.35 -2.90
CA PRO A 426 -3.84 -5.73 -2.23
C PRO A 426 -3.64 -5.64 -0.71
N GLY A 427 -3.01 -6.64 -0.10
CA GLY A 427 -2.71 -6.64 1.33
C GLY A 427 -1.87 -5.44 1.77
N PHE A 428 -0.81 -5.13 1.03
CA PHE A 428 0.04 -3.97 1.29
C PHE A 428 -0.69 -2.66 0.98
N MET A 429 -1.25 -2.56 -0.22
CA MET A 429 -1.84 -1.32 -0.73
C MET A 429 -3.06 -0.86 0.07
N LEU A 430 -3.91 -1.78 0.53
CA LEU A 430 -5.03 -1.44 1.38
C LEU A 430 -4.58 -1.08 2.80
N SER A 431 -3.51 -1.66 3.34
CA SER A 431 -2.94 -1.18 4.61
C SER A 431 -2.45 0.26 4.50
N ILE A 432 -1.80 0.64 3.39
CA ILE A 432 -1.40 2.02 3.14
C ILE A 432 -2.62 2.94 3.04
N ALA A 433 -3.62 2.57 2.24
CA ALA A 433 -4.88 3.33 2.13
C ALA A 433 -5.60 3.47 3.49
N PHE A 434 -5.58 2.42 4.32
CA PHE A 434 -6.16 2.44 5.66
C PHE A 434 -5.44 3.45 6.56
N ILE A 435 -4.11 3.44 6.59
CA ILE A 435 -3.29 4.37 7.38
C ILE A 435 -3.55 5.82 6.94
N LEU A 436 -3.53 6.08 5.63
CA LEU A 436 -3.78 7.41 5.07
C LEU A 436 -5.19 7.92 5.38
N GLY A 437 -6.20 7.06 5.18
CA GLY A 437 -7.60 7.38 5.44
C GLY A 437 -7.86 7.64 6.93
N LEU A 438 -7.26 6.85 7.82
CA LEU A 438 -7.36 7.03 9.26
C LEU A 438 -6.75 8.36 9.71
N ALA A 439 -5.52 8.67 9.27
CA ALA A 439 -4.85 9.93 9.60
C ALA A 439 -5.66 11.15 9.12
N TRP A 440 -6.24 11.06 7.92
CA TRP A 440 -7.10 12.12 7.40
C TRP A 440 -8.35 12.34 8.26
N GLN A 441 -9.04 11.26 8.67
CA GLN A 441 -10.20 11.34 9.55
C GLN A 441 -9.87 11.97 10.91
N GLU A 442 -8.72 11.61 11.49
CA GLU A 442 -8.24 12.21 12.74
C GLU A 442 -7.98 13.71 12.60
N GLN A 443 -7.28 14.13 11.53
CA GLN A 443 -7.03 15.55 11.27
C GLN A 443 -8.33 16.32 11.04
N ARG A 444 -9.28 15.76 10.29
CA ARG A 444 -10.59 16.38 10.04
C ARG A 444 -11.34 16.59 11.35
N LEU A 445 -11.41 15.57 12.21
CA LEU A 445 -12.10 15.67 13.49
C LEU A 445 -11.45 16.72 14.40
N LYS A 446 -10.11 16.75 14.49
CA LYS A 446 -9.37 17.78 15.24
C LYS A 446 -9.71 19.19 14.77
N LYS A 447 -9.82 19.42 13.46
CA LYS A 447 -10.21 20.73 12.89
C LYS A 447 -11.64 21.11 13.26
N GLN A 448 -12.59 20.17 13.16
CA GLN A 448 -13.98 20.41 13.52
C GLN A 448 -14.15 20.74 15.01
N THR A 449 -13.46 20.04 15.90
CA THR A 449 -13.49 20.34 17.34
C THR A 449 -12.93 21.72 17.66
N ARG A 450 -11.81 22.11 17.03
CA ARG A 450 -11.23 23.47 17.19
C ARG A 450 -12.18 24.57 16.72
N GLN A 451 -12.84 24.39 15.57
CA GLN A 451 -13.80 25.35 15.03
C GLN A 451 -15.03 25.51 15.93
N ARG A 452 -15.52 24.43 16.53
CA ARG A 452 -16.63 24.51 17.50
C ARG A 452 -16.23 25.31 18.73
N HIS A 453 -15.08 25.02 19.32
CA HIS A 453 -14.59 25.78 20.48
C HIS A 453 -14.36 27.27 20.17
N SER A 454 -13.81 27.62 19.01
CA SER A 454 -13.65 29.04 18.63
C SER A 454 -14.99 29.75 18.43
N THR A 455 -16.00 29.05 17.91
CA THR A 455 -17.34 29.61 17.71
C THR A 455 -18.06 29.80 19.04
N GLU A 456 -17.93 28.84 19.96
CA GLU A 456 -18.48 28.95 21.32
C GLU A 456 -17.83 30.11 22.08
N GLN A 457 -16.49 30.20 22.09
CA GLN A 457 -15.77 31.30 22.74
C GLN A 457 -16.09 32.68 22.14
N GLY A 458 -16.17 32.79 20.81
CA GLY A 458 -16.57 34.03 20.14
C GLY A 458 -18.02 34.43 20.43
N GLY A 459 -18.93 33.45 20.55
CA GLY A 459 -20.32 33.68 20.93
C GLY A 459 -20.48 34.23 22.35
N TYR A 460 -19.70 33.75 23.31
CA TYR A 460 -19.68 34.30 24.67
C TYR A 460 -19.13 35.74 24.71
N PHE A 461 -18.13 36.06 23.90
CA PHE A 461 -17.58 37.41 23.83
C PHE A 461 -18.58 38.41 23.21
N LEU A 462 -19.32 37.98 22.19
CA LEU A 462 -20.41 38.77 21.62
C LEU A 462 -21.62 38.87 22.56
N SER A 463 -21.96 37.85 23.35
CA SER A 463 -23.08 37.99 24.29
C SER A 463 -22.78 38.92 25.47
N LEU A 464 -21.51 39.02 25.90
CA LEU A 464 -21.10 39.89 27.00
C LEU A 464 -21.02 41.38 26.59
N THR A 465 -20.71 41.67 25.33
CA THR A 465 -20.65 43.06 24.83
C THR A 465 -22.02 43.68 24.58
N TRP A 466 -23.08 42.87 24.42
CA TRP A 466 -24.44 43.36 24.21
C TRP A 466 -25.25 43.59 25.51
N THR A 467 -24.71 43.19 26.68
CA THR A 467 -25.40 43.37 27.97
C THR A 467 -25.01 44.62 28.75
N GLU A 468 -24.10 45.46 28.25
CA GLU A 468 -23.65 46.69 28.92
C GLU A 468 -24.20 48.00 28.30
N GLU A 469 -25.05 47.94 27.27
CA GLU A 469 -25.63 49.12 26.60
C GLU A 469 -27.17 49.28 26.72
N CYS A 470 -27.81 48.65 27.71
CA CYS A 470 -29.24 48.88 28.02
C CYS A 470 -29.45 49.40 29.44
#